data_AF-A0A4Q1BG69-F1
#
_entry.id   AF-A0A4Q1BG69-F1
#
_cell.length_a   1.000
_cell.length_b   1.000
_cell.length_c   1.000
_cell.angle_alpha   90.00
_cell.angle_beta   90.00
_cell.angle_gamma   90.00
#
_symmetry.space_group_name_H-M   'P 1'
#
loop_
_entity.id
_entity.type
_entity.pdbx_description
1 polymer ?
#
loop_
_entity_poly.entity_id
_entity_poly.type
_entity_poly.pdbx_seq_one_letter_code
_entity_poly.pdbx_strand_id
1 'polypeptide(L)'
;MVKRSTFTPSDEEGETKPPVSPSSTREEKPNLTPAPTPSPKKRKASQTKNDNGTWDPDKREQLIERVLAIGLKNASLEQLAIEFEVSKQQMSNALQAGRKGNLRDKACKAVRGDAQG
;
A
#
# COMPACT_ATOMS: atom_id res chain seq x y z
N MET A 1 18.86 50.21 -0.02
CA MET A 1 18.94 49.84 -1.45
C MET A 1 20.29 49.16 -1.67
N VAL A 2 20.35 47.85 -1.48
CA VAL A 2 21.57 47.04 -1.65
C VAL A 2 21.30 45.99 -2.71
N LYS A 3 22.25 45.88 -3.64
CA LYS A 3 22.12 45.24 -4.95
C LYS A 3 22.46 43.74 -4.88
N ARG A 4 21.77 43.00 -5.75
CA ARG A 4 21.92 41.62 -6.24
C ARG A 4 23.27 40.93 -5.99
N SER A 5 23.21 39.63 -5.70
CA SER A 5 24.11 38.63 -6.27
C SER A 5 23.40 37.29 -6.44
N THR A 6 23.12 36.99 -7.71
CA THR A 6 22.81 35.67 -8.26
C THR A 6 24.09 34.85 -8.33
N PHE A 7 24.05 33.61 -7.82
CA PHE A 7 25.09 32.60 -8.06
C PHE A 7 24.43 31.25 -8.34
N THR A 8 24.54 30.81 -9.59
CA THR A 8 24.35 29.45 -10.11
C THR A 8 25.58 29.17 -10.96
N PRO A 9 26.32 28.08 -10.72
CA PRO A 9 26.34 26.94 -11.67
C PRO A 9 26.56 25.61 -10.89
N SER A 10 26.57 24.38 -11.39
CA SER A 10 26.74 23.70 -12.68
C SER A 10 25.95 22.37 -12.58
N ASP A 11 25.26 21.86 -13.61
CA ASP A 11 25.78 21.12 -14.76
C ASP A 11 26.66 19.92 -14.36
N GLU A 12 26.06 18.73 -14.28
CA GLU A 12 26.76 17.46 -14.43
C GLU A 12 25.83 16.47 -15.16
N GLU A 13 25.96 16.45 -16.48
CA GLU A 13 25.43 15.40 -17.36
C GLU A 13 26.24 14.12 -17.17
N GLY A 14 25.57 13.07 -16.64
CA GLY A 14 26.12 11.72 -16.54
C GLY A 14 25.43 10.76 -17.49
N GLU A 15 25.71 10.88 -18.79
CA GLU A 15 25.35 9.90 -19.82
C GLU A 15 26.30 8.71 -19.76
N THR A 16 25.82 7.52 -19.39
CA THR A 16 26.54 6.25 -19.68
C THR A 16 25.60 5.21 -20.28
N LYS A 17 26.03 4.75 -21.46
CA LYS A 17 25.38 3.83 -22.38
C LYS A 17 25.22 2.40 -21.80
N PRO A 18 24.27 1.61 -22.33
CA PRO A 18 24.05 0.23 -21.87
C PRO A 18 25.12 -0.73 -22.43
N PRO A 19 25.55 -1.75 -21.67
CA PRO A 19 26.25 -2.89 -22.23
C PRO A 19 25.27 -3.86 -22.90
N VAL A 20 25.60 -4.22 -24.14
CA VAL A 20 24.96 -5.22 -24.99
C VAL A 20 25.58 -6.60 -24.81
N SER A 21 24.73 -7.62 -24.64
CA SER A 21 24.81 -8.99 -25.22
C SER A 21 26.01 -9.92 -24.90
N PRO A 22 25.98 -11.23 -25.26
CA PRO A 22 24.88 -12.19 -25.45
C PRO A 22 25.13 -13.56 -24.74
N SER A 23 24.18 -14.50 -24.92
CA SER A 23 24.40 -15.96 -24.99
C SER A 23 24.47 -16.75 -23.67
N SER A 24 23.43 -17.55 -23.41
CA SER A 24 23.62 -19.00 -23.31
C SER A 24 22.29 -19.71 -23.49
N THR A 25 22.15 -20.33 -24.66
CA THR A 25 21.08 -21.25 -25.04
C THR A 25 21.20 -22.50 -24.19
N ARG A 26 20.19 -22.78 -23.35
CA ARG A 26 19.99 -24.10 -22.76
C ARG A 26 18.65 -24.65 -23.25
N GLU A 27 18.72 -25.39 -24.35
CA GLU A 27 17.74 -26.43 -24.64
C GLU A 27 17.84 -27.50 -23.55
N GLU A 28 16.72 -27.99 -23.03
CA GLU A 28 16.36 -29.41 -23.06
C GLU A 28 15.10 -29.74 -22.21
N LYS A 29 14.11 -30.32 -22.91
CA LYS A 29 13.00 -31.21 -22.50
C LYS A 29 11.72 -30.64 -21.84
N PRO A 30 10.57 -30.67 -22.55
CA PRO A 30 9.25 -30.61 -21.92
C PRO A 30 8.86 -31.99 -21.36
N ASN A 31 8.82 -32.13 -20.04
CA ASN A 31 8.23 -33.29 -19.39
C ASN A 31 6.75 -32.99 -19.08
N LEU A 32 5.88 -33.49 -19.96
CA LEU A 32 4.43 -33.51 -19.80
C LEU A 32 4.05 -34.35 -18.59
N THR A 33 3.65 -33.71 -17.50
CA THR A 33 2.91 -34.37 -16.42
C THR A 33 1.48 -33.82 -16.38
N PRO A 34 0.45 -34.67 -16.51
CA PRO A 34 -0.93 -34.23 -16.63
C PRO A 34 -1.47 -33.62 -15.34
N ALA A 35 -2.20 -32.51 -15.50
CA ALA A 35 -2.86 -31.75 -14.45
C ALA A 35 -3.90 -32.60 -13.68
N PRO A 36 -3.93 -32.58 -12.34
CA PRO A 36 -5.07 -33.07 -11.59
C PRO A 36 -6.22 -32.06 -11.73
N THR A 37 -7.29 -32.53 -12.38
CA THR A 37 -8.54 -31.83 -12.66
C THR A 37 -9.17 -31.33 -11.35
N PRO A 38 -9.51 -30.03 -11.21
CA PRO A 38 -10.25 -29.57 -10.04
C PRO A 38 -11.69 -30.09 -10.12
N SER A 39 -12.06 -30.95 -9.16
CA SER A 39 -13.43 -31.41 -8.98
C SER A 39 -14.34 -30.23 -8.56
N PRO A 40 -15.46 -29.98 -9.26
CA PRO A 40 -16.38 -28.90 -8.91
C PRO A 40 -17.26 -29.31 -7.73
N LYS A 41 -16.84 -29.00 -6.50
CA LYS A 41 -17.71 -29.16 -5.33
C LYS A 41 -18.68 -27.98 -5.25
N LYS A 42 -19.90 -28.24 -5.74
CA LYS A 42 -21.21 -27.65 -5.39
C LYS A 42 -21.14 -26.28 -4.70
N ARG A 43 -21.35 -25.22 -5.48
CA ARG A 43 -21.89 -23.96 -4.97
C ARG A 43 -23.29 -24.24 -4.42
N LYS A 44 -23.44 -24.37 -3.10
CA LYS A 44 -24.74 -24.21 -2.45
C LYS A 44 -25.13 -22.74 -2.59
N ALA A 45 -25.93 -22.45 -3.60
CA ALA A 45 -26.68 -21.21 -3.67
C ALA A 45 -27.79 -21.23 -2.63
N SER A 46 -28.22 -20.02 -2.26
CA SER A 46 -29.40 -19.65 -1.47
C SER A 46 -29.40 -20.01 0.02
N GLN A 47 -29.04 -19.01 0.82
CA GLN A 47 -29.90 -18.63 1.93
C GLN A 47 -29.93 -17.11 2.02
N THR A 48 -30.95 -16.50 1.40
CA THR A 48 -31.41 -15.15 1.72
C THR A 48 -32.07 -15.22 3.09
N LYS A 49 -31.26 -15.22 4.14
CA LYS A 49 -31.68 -14.73 5.46
C LYS A 49 -31.40 -13.24 5.49
N ASN A 50 -32.14 -12.51 6.31
CA ASN A 50 -31.85 -11.12 6.63
C ASN A 50 -30.50 -11.04 7.34
N ASP A 51 -29.42 -11.16 6.57
CA ASP A 51 -28.06 -11.07 7.03
C ASP A 51 -27.68 -9.60 6.92
N ASN A 52 -27.62 -8.93 8.08
CA ASN A 52 -26.69 -7.81 8.23
C ASN A 52 -25.38 -8.27 7.59
N GLY A 53 -25.00 -7.65 6.47
CA GLY A 53 -24.07 -8.23 5.52
C GLY A 53 -22.81 -8.78 6.20
N THR A 54 -22.37 -9.97 5.76
CA THR A 54 -21.17 -10.61 6.28
C THR A 54 -20.00 -9.63 6.28
N TRP A 55 -19.26 -9.57 7.40
CA TRP A 55 -18.06 -8.75 7.56
C TRP A 55 -16.90 -9.34 6.78
N ASP A 56 -16.88 -9.06 5.48
CA ASP A 56 -15.76 -9.37 4.59
C ASP A 56 -14.53 -8.53 4.94
N PRO A 57 -13.31 -9.06 4.72
CA PRO A 57 -12.07 -8.33 5.00
C PRO A 57 -12.01 -6.97 4.29
N ASP A 58 -12.44 -6.90 3.02
CA ASP A 58 -12.53 -5.65 2.27
C ASP A 58 -13.51 -4.64 2.89
N LYS A 59 -14.65 -5.10 3.45
CA LYS A 59 -15.60 -4.21 4.12
C LYS A 59 -15.03 -3.65 5.41
N ARG A 60 -14.26 -4.44 6.16
CA ARG A 60 -13.59 -3.98 7.38
C ARG A 60 -12.49 -2.97 7.05
N GLU A 61 -11.71 -3.24 6.01
CA GLU A 61 -10.69 -2.31 5.50
C GLU A 61 -11.33 -0.96 5.11
N GLN A 62 -12.37 -1.00 4.28
CA GLN A 62 -13.09 0.21 3.84
C GLN A 62 -13.70 0.99 5.01
N LEU A 63 -14.25 0.30 6.02
CA LEU A 63 -14.77 0.94 7.21
C LEU A 63 -13.67 1.75 7.92
N ILE A 64 -12.54 1.12 8.21
CA ILE A 64 -11.42 1.75 8.93
C ILE A 64 -10.84 2.90 8.12
N GLU A 65 -10.63 2.70 6.82
CA GLU A 65 -10.15 3.74 5.91
C GLU A 65 -11.08 4.96 5.93
N ARG A 66 -12.40 4.72 6.00
CA ARG A 66 -13.41 5.78 6.07
C ARG A 66 -13.45 6.48 7.42
N VAL A 67 -13.37 5.73 8.51
CA VAL A 67 -13.30 6.28 9.88
C VAL A 67 -12.07 7.15 10.03
N LEU A 68 -10.90 6.69 9.57
CA LEU A 68 -9.66 7.48 9.59
C LEU A 68 -9.79 8.72 8.70
N ALA A 69 -10.37 8.61 7.51
CA ALA A 69 -10.55 9.77 6.63
C ALA A 69 -11.48 10.84 7.22
N ILE A 70 -12.56 10.45 7.92
CA ILE A 70 -13.48 11.37 8.59
C ILE A 70 -12.82 11.93 9.85
N GLY A 71 -12.19 11.07 10.65
CA GLY A 71 -11.47 11.43 11.86
C GLY A 71 -10.40 12.46 11.60
N LEU A 72 -9.53 12.25 10.60
CA LEU A 72 -8.48 13.22 10.26
C LEU A 72 -9.00 14.58 9.79
N LYS A 73 -10.18 14.65 9.17
CA LYS A 73 -10.77 15.92 8.75
C LYS A 73 -11.23 16.77 9.92
N ASN A 74 -11.67 16.12 11.01
CA ASN A 74 -12.22 16.78 12.18
C ASN A 74 -11.22 16.87 13.35
N ALA A 75 -10.14 16.09 13.32
CA ALA A 75 -9.15 16.04 14.38
C ALA A 75 -8.13 17.18 14.27
N SER A 76 -7.75 17.75 15.41
CA SER A 76 -6.60 18.64 15.49
C SER A 76 -5.32 17.82 15.57
N LEU A 77 -4.59 17.72 14.45
CA LEU A 77 -3.31 16.99 14.39
C LEU A 77 -2.27 17.55 15.36
N GLU A 78 -2.39 18.82 15.73
CA GLU A 78 -1.46 19.48 16.64
C GLU A 78 -1.70 19.08 18.10
N GLN A 79 -2.96 18.95 18.51
CA GLN A 79 -3.31 18.43 19.83
C GLN A 79 -2.89 16.96 19.96
N LEU A 80 -3.16 16.14 18.93
CA LEU A 80 -2.71 14.76 18.91
C LEU A 80 -1.18 14.65 18.93
N ALA A 81 -0.48 15.50 18.19
CA ALA A 81 0.98 15.53 18.22
C ALA A 81 1.54 15.83 19.62
N ILE A 82 0.92 16.78 20.34
CA ILE A 82 1.29 17.11 21.73
C ILE A 82 0.98 15.95 22.67
N GLU A 83 -0.21 15.36 22.58
CA GLU A 83 -0.65 14.26 23.45
C GLU A 83 0.24 13.01 23.31
N PHE A 84 0.67 12.71 22.10
CA PHE A 84 1.51 11.54 21.80
C PHE A 84 3.01 11.86 21.74
N GLU A 85 3.43 13.08 22.13
CA GLU A 85 4.83 13.52 22.17
C GLU A 85 5.59 13.32 20.84
N VAL A 86 4.89 13.49 19.72
CA VAL A 86 5.46 13.37 18.37
C VAL A 86 5.36 14.68 17.62
N SER A 87 6.21 14.87 16.60
CA SER A 87 6.05 16.05 15.74
C SER A 87 4.78 15.96 14.90
N LYS A 88 4.16 17.11 14.63
CA LYS A 88 3.02 17.23 13.70
C LYS A 88 3.32 16.61 12.33
N GLN A 89 4.58 16.73 11.87
CA GLN A 89 5.05 16.14 10.62
C GLN A 89 5.05 14.60 10.67
N GLN A 90 5.56 14.00 11.76
CA GLN A 90 5.52 12.55 11.96
C GLN A 90 4.09 12.03 12.04
N MET A 91 3.21 12.73 12.77
CA MET A 91 1.79 12.38 12.87
C MET A 91 1.11 12.44 11.48
N SER A 92 1.38 13.49 10.70
CA SER A 92 0.87 13.62 9.34
C SER A 92 1.36 12.49 8.43
N ASN A 93 2.65 12.19 8.45
CA ASN A 93 3.24 11.11 7.65
C ASN A 93 2.68 9.73 8.03
N ALA A 94 2.44 9.49 9.33
CA ALA A 94 1.89 8.24 9.84
C ALA A 94 0.45 7.99 9.35
N LEU A 95 -0.34 9.07 9.19
CA LEU A 95 -1.76 9.02 8.86
C LEU A 95 -2.06 9.32 7.36
N GLN A 96 -1.04 9.66 6.58
CA GLN A 96 -1.18 9.99 5.16
C GLN A 96 -1.77 8.81 4.36
N ALA A 97 -2.77 9.08 3.52
CA ALA A 97 -3.31 8.06 2.63
C ALA A 97 -2.31 7.69 1.51
N GLY A 98 -2.31 6.42 1.09
CA GLY A 98 -1.53 5.95 -0.07
C GLY A 98 -0.04 5.71 0.17
N ARG A 99 0.49 5.94 1.38
CA ARG A 99 1.86 5.55 1.74
C ARG A 99 1.89 4.14 2.32
N LYS A 100 2.55 3.21 1.62
CA LYS A 100 2.75 1.84 2.10
C LYS A 100 3.63 1.83 3.36
N GLY A 101 3.25 1.04 4.36
CA GLY A 101 4.03 0.81 5.59
C GLY A 101 3.87 1.86 6.68
N ASN A 102 3.05 2.90 6.48
CA ASN A 102 2.72 3.85 7.54
C ASN A 102 1.65 3.29 8.50
N LEU A 103 1.31 4.05 9.56
CA LEU A 103 0.38 3.61 10.59
C LEU A 103 -1.01 3.31 10.01
N ARG A 104 -1.50 4.15 9.10
CA ARG A 104 -2.78 3.96 8.41
C ARG A 104 -2.81 2.67 7.59
N ASP A 105 -1.81 2.45 6.73
CA ASP A 105 -1.69 1.25 5.89
C ASP A 105 -1.60 -0.02 6.75
N LYS A 106 -0.84 0.02 7.86
CA LYS A 106 -0.75 -1.08 8.83
C LYS A 106 -2.09 -1.36 9.51
N ALA A 107 -2.84 -0.33 9.91
CA ALA A 107 -4.15 -0.49 10.51
C ALA A 107 -5.15 -1.13 9.54
N CYS A 108 -5.19 -0.66 8.29
CA CYS A 108 -6.04 -1.24 7.25
C CYS A 108 -5.69 -2.72 6.97
N LYS A 109 -4.40 -3.05 6.85
CA LYS A 109 -3.94 -4.44 6.66
C LYS A 109 -4.21 -5.35 7.85
N ALA A 110 -4.02 -4.85 9.08
CA ALA A 110 -4.30 -5.61 10.29
C ALA A 110 -5.77 -6.01 10.37
N VAL A 111 -6.67 -5.10 9.99
CA VAL A 111 -8.11 -5.34 10.02
C VAL A 111 -8.59 -6.25 8.87
N ARG A 112 -7.89 -6.19 7.73
CA ARG A 112 -8.07 -7.13 6.60
C ARG A 112 -7.65 -8.57 6.95
N GLY A 113 -6.71 -8.74 7.90
CA GLY A 113 -6.15 -10.03 8.29
C GLY A 113 -4.80 -10.36 7.64
N ASP A 114 -4.17 -9.38 6.98
CA ASP A 114 -2.87 -9.51 6.30
C ASP A 114 -1.66 -9.26 7.23
N ALA A 115 -1.88 -8.96 8.52
CA ALA A 115 -0.82 -8.58 9.46
C ALA A 115 -0.02 -9.77 10.07
N GLN A 116 -0.06 -10.95 9.47
CA GLN A 116 0.87 -12.04 9.78
C GLN A 116 1.91 -12.17 8.67
N GLY A 117 3.09 -11.60 8.89
CA GLY A 117 4.25 -11.68 8.01
C GLY A 117 5.44 -10.93 8.58
#